data_AF-A0A1X7HZS0-F1
#
_entry.id   AF-A0A1X7HZS0-F1
#
_cell.length_a   1.000
_cell.length_b   1.000
_cell.length_c   1.000
_cell.angle_alpha   90.00
_cell.angle_beta   90.00
_cell.angle_gamma   90.00
#
_symmetry.space_group_name_H-M   'P 1'
#
loop_
_entity.id
_entity.type
_entity.pdbx_description
1 polymer ?
#
loop_
_entity_poly.entity_id
_entity_poly.type
_entity_poly.pdbx_seq_one_letter_code
_entity_poly.pdbx_strand_id
1 'polypeptide(L)'
;MPVCSKCGAELDEAAKFCMECGTPVSQNKKCVKCGAELPNNAKFCFSCGAPQDVATPIAEKAEPKNNAGESSDSEENIVGKNKSSSTEETFTDPRDGEVYRTCKIGNQIWMAENLRYRPPKGGSYPYDKNKDYVEKYGRLYEWECVKEAVPPGWHLPSEEETKKMIAFIEKNYNGSDALHSEDWDDGIDSYGFNAIPSGFRGWKDDLYSSVDEFREDYRKFVFLGNSAVFWINAEINVLRIDSERVYIPQNDIVQYINDNEEYTFNDNQFRQYYACSIRCIKDAPIEIQCDFCKKTFNASKNPIKTFEQEYIDGSPIQKKDIIKRMCYGCQNTIGRDFIKKQAKLERKYKKQ
;
A
#
# COMPACT_ATOMS: atom_id res chain seq x y z
N MET A 1 17.65 -43.77 -7.74
CA MET A 1 17.18 -42.81 -8.75
C MET A 1 15.94 -42.12 -8.20
N PRO A 2 15.86 -40.78 -8.20
CA PRO A 2 14.66 -40.07 -7.78
C PRO A 2 13.49 -40.38 -8.72
N VAL A 3 12.27 -40.42 -8.18
CA VAL A 3 11.04 -40.64 -8.96
C VAL A 3 10.08 -39.48 -8.75
N CYS A 4 9.31 -39.14 -9.77
CA CYS A 4 8.34 -38.06 -9.72
C CYS A 4 7.23 -38.40 -8.72
N SER A 5 7.05 -37.54 -7.72
CA SER A 5 6.02 -37.69 -6.68
C SER A 5 4.58 -37.69 -7.22
N LYS A 6 4.36 -37.20 -8.45
CA LYS A 6 3.02 -37.13 -9.07
C LYS A 6 2.72 -38.27 -10.04
N CYS A 7 3.68 -38.67 -10.88
CA CYS A 7 3.43 -39.65 -11.95
C CYS A 7 4.30 -40.91 -11.87
N GLY A 8 5.25 -40.98 -10.93
CA GLY A 8 6.12 -42.14 -10.74
C GLY A 8 7.24 -42.30 -11.77
N ALA A 9 7.34 -41.42 -12.78
CA ALA A 9 8.42 -41.45 -13.76
C ALA A 9 9.80 -41.27 -13.10
N GLU A 10 10.81 -41.95 -13.63
CA GLU A 10 12.20 -41.80 -13.19
C GLU A 10 12.71 -40.39 -13.53
N LEU A 11 13.45 -39.79 -12.59
CA LEU A 11 13.99 -38.45 -12.71
C LEU A 11 15.51 -38.50 -12.74
N ASP A 12 16.10 -37.63 -13.55
CA ASP A 12 17.53 -37.34 -13.53
C ASP A 12 17.91 -36.64 -12.19
N GLU A 13 19.09 -36.93 -11.66
CA GLU A 13 19.59 -36.35 -10.40
C GLU A 13 19.78 -34.83 -10.44
N ALA A 14 19.70 -34.19 -11.61
CA ALA A 14 19.71 -32.73 -11.77
C ALA A 14 18.36 -32.16 -12.28
N ALA A 15 17.32 -32.99 -12.46
CA ALA A 15 16.04 -32.55 -13.01
C ALA A 15 15.33 -31.55 -12.07
N LYS A 16 14.99 -30.37 -12.59
CA LYS A 16 14.18 -29.35 -11.90
C LYS A 16 12.67 -29.55 -12.06
N PHE A 17 12.26 -30.27 -13.11
CA PHE A 17 10.88 -30.60 -13.44
C PHE A 17 10.82 -32.01 -14.02
N CYS A 18 9.72 -32.72 -13.76
CA CYS A 18 9.45 -34.01 -14.38
C CYS A 18 9.18 -33.82 -15.88
N MET A 19 9.93 -34.51 -16.73
CA MET A 19 9.78 -34.42 -18.18
C MET A 19 8.48 -35.04 -18.70
N GLU A 20 7.87 -35.96 -17.95
CA GLU A 20 6.64 -36.64 -18.34
C GLU A 20 5.37 -35.85 -17.97
N CYS A 21 5.34 -35.19 -16.81
CA CYS A 21 4.12 -34.57 -16.30
C CYS A 21 4.27 -33.10 -15.86
N GLY A 22 5.46 -32.51 -16.05
CA GLY A 22 5.76 -31.11 -15.73
C GLY A 22 5.81 -30.77 -14.25
N THR A 23 5.71 -31.75 -13.35
CA THR A 23 5.72 -31.48 -11.90
C THR A 23 7.11 -31.02 -11.45
N PRO A 24 7.24 -29.86 -10.76
CA PRO A 24 8.52 -29.40 -10.25
C PRO A 24 9.11 -30.40 -9.25
N VAL A 25 10.39 -30.69 -9.40
CA VAL A 25 11.14 -31.63 -8.56
C VAL A 25 11.88 -30.82 -7.51
N SER A 26 11.34 -30.76 -6.30
CA SER A 26 11.97 -30.08 -5.17
C SER A 26 13.12 -30.94 -4.64
N GLN A 27 14.33 -30.72 -5.14
CA GLN A 27 15.52 -31.24 -4.47
C GLN A 27 15.80 -30.40 -3.23
N ASN A 28 16.10 -31.04 -2.10
CA ASN A 28 16.40 -30.31 -0.86
C ASN A 28 17.91 -30.01 -0.79
N LYS A 29 18.28 -28.73 -0.73
CA LYS A 29 19.63 -28.26 -0.36
C LYS A 29 19.72 -28.01 1.15
N LYS A 30 20.92 -27.88 1.70
CA LYS A 30 21.09 -27.50 3.12
C LYS A 30 21.53 -26.05 3.23
N CYS A 31 21.01 -25.34 4.23
CA CYS A 31 21.39 -23.97 4.53
C CYS A 31 22.91 -23.87 4.82
N VAL A 32 23.61 -22.98 4.12
CA VAL A 32 25.06 -22.74 4.28
C VAL A 32 25.43 -22.17 5.66
N LYS A 33 24.45 -21.65 6.43
CA LYS A 33 24.68 -21.07 7.76
C LYS A 33 24.26 -21.98 8.91
N CYS A 34 23.06 -22.56 8.87
CA CYS A 34 22.50 -23.32 9.99
C CYS A 34 22.23 -24.80 9.70
N GLY A 35 22.45 -25.27 8.47
CA GLY A 35 22.28 -26.67 8.09
C GLY A 35 20.83 -27.15 7.91
N ALA A 36 19.83 -26.28 8.10
CA ALA A 36 18.42 -26.61 7.85
C ALA A 36 18.20 -27.07 6.40
N GLU A 37 17.34 -28.06 6.18
CA GLU A 37 16.96 -28.52 4.84
C GLU A 37 16.04 -27.48 4.18
N LEU A 38 16.41 -27.06 2.97
CA LEU A 38 15.76 -26.02 2.19
C LEU A 38 15.40 -26.57 0.80
N PRO A 39 14.31 -26.12 0.17
CA PRO A 39 14.10 -26.34 -1.25
C PRO A 39 15.27 -25.79 -2.09
N ASN A 40 15.60 -26.43 -3.23
CA ASN A 40 16.76 -26.07 -4.05
C ASN A 40 16.73 -24.60 -4.50
N ASN A 41 15.54 -24.07 -4.74
CA ASN A 41 15.32 -22.68 -5.18
C ASN A 41 15.28 -21.65 -4.03
N ALA A 42 15.47 -22.06 -2.77
CA ALA A 42 15.43 -21.15 -1.63
C ALA A 42 16.61 -20.17 -1.67
N LYS A 43 16.35 -18.88 -1.96
CA LYS A 43 17.36 -17.80 -1.90
C LYS A 43 17.72 -17.38 -0.48
N PHE A 44 16.88 -17.73 0.50
CA PHE A 44 17.07 -17.45 1.91
C PHE A 44 16.65 -18.65 2.77
N CYS A 45 17.32 -18.86 3.90
CA CYS A 45 16.96 -19.89 4.85
C CYS A 45 15.77 -19.46 5.72
N PHE A 46 14.67 -20.22 5.72
CA PHE A 46 13.51 -19.92 6.56
C PHE A 46 13.77 -20.10 8.07
N SER A 47 14.80 -20.84 8.47
CA SER A 47 15.14 -21.03 9.89
C SER A 47 16.06 -19.94 10.45
N CYS A 48 16.98 -19.38 9.66
CA CYS A 48 18.00 -18.46 10.17
C CYS A 48 18.18 -17.16 9.35
N GLY A 49 17.41 -16.98 8.28
CA GLY A 49 17.42 -15.78 7.44
C GLY A 49 18.66 -15.58 6.56
N ALA A 50 19.58 -16.54 6.51
CA ALA A 50 20.81 -16.39 5.74
C ALA A 50 20.55 -16.50 4.23
N PRO A 51 21.16 -15.64 3.40
CA PRO A 51 21.10 -15.78 1.94
C PRO A 51 21.80 -17.07 1.50
N GLN A 52 21.26 -17.71 0.48
CA GLN A 52 21.73 -18.96 -0.11
C GLN A 52 21.93 -18.71 -1.61
N ASP A 53 23.12 -19.04 -2.12
CA ASP A 53 23.62 -18.79 -3.49
C ASP A 53 24.07 -17.35 -3.76
N VAL A 54 25.33 -17.04 -3.41
CA VAL A 54 26.00 -15.77 -3.78
C VAL A 54 27.15 -16.08 -4.74
N ALA A 55 26.95 -15.78 -6.02
CA ALA A 55 28.06 -15.65 -6.98
C ALA A 55 28.69 -14.26 -6.80
N THR A 56 29.98 -14.22 -6.45
CA THR A 56 30.75 -12.99 -6.23
C THR A 56 31.29 -12.45 -7.57
N PRO A 57 31.23 -11.14 -7.86
CA PRO A 57 32.04 -10.53 -8.91
C PRO A 57 33.48 -10.30 -8.40
N ILE A 58 34.46 -10.71 -9.20
CA ILE A 58 35.90 -10.51 -8.97
C ILE A 58 36.24 -9.03 -9.22
N ALA A 59 36.85 -8.40 -8.22
CA ALA A 59 37.46 -7.07 -8.33
C ALA A 59 38.86 -7.18 -8.94
N GLU A 60 39.17 -6.34 -9.93
CA GLU A 60 40.54 -6.15 -10.43
C GLU A 60 41.00 -4.70 -10.19
N LYS A 61 42.19 -4.59 -9.62
CA LYS A 61 42.86 -3.37 -9.15
C LYS A 61 43.46 -2.57 -10.31
N ALA A 62 43.47 -1.24 -10.20
CA ALA A 62 44.60 -0.42 -10.65
C ALA A 62 44.72 0.86 -9.80
N GLU A 63 45.95 1.10 -9.33
CA GLU A 63 46.43 2.18 -8.46
C GLU A 63 46.89 3.44 -9.25
N PRO A 64 47.24 4.57 -8.58
CA PRO A 64 47.02 5.94 -9.07
C PRO A 64 48.25 6.60 -9.72
N LYS A 65 48.02 7.68 -10.48
CA LYS A 65 49.03 8.69 -10.79
C LYS A 65 48.47 10.10 -10.62
N ASN A 66 49.22 10.88 -9.85
CA ASN A 66 49.01 12.29 -9.53
C ASN A 66 49.30 13.21 -10.73
N ASN A 67 48.56 14.31 -10.88
CA ASN A 67 49.13 15.66 -10.78
C ASN A 67 48.06 16.75 -10.80
N ALA A 68 48.36 17.83 -10.06
CA ALA A 68 47.55 19.01 -9.83
C ALA A 68 47.61 20.03 -11.00
N GLY A 69 46.59 20.90 -11.09
CA GLY A 69 46.62 22.11 -11.92
C GLY A 69 45.25 22.74 -12.22
N GLU A 70 44.80 23.60 -11.30
CA GLU A 70 44.03 24.86 -11.43
C GLU A 70 42.88 25.07 -12.45
N SER A 71 41.71 25.40 -11.87
CA SER A 71 40.64 26.37 -12.23
C SER A 71 40.25 26.66 -13.68
N SER A 72 38.96 26.51 -13.98
CA SER A 72 38.04 27.64 -14.26
C SER A 72 36.61 27.15 -14.49
N ASP A 73 35.65 28.02 -14.22
CA ASP A 73 34.21 27.83 -14.15
C ASP A 73 33.54 27.24 -15.41
N SER A 74 32.63 26.28 -15.21
CA SER A 74 31.34 26.16 -15.91
C SER A 74 30.55 25.00 -15.30
N GLU A 75 29.40 25.33 -14.71
CA GLU A 75 28.44 24.38 -14.18
C GLU A 75 27.75 23.63 -15.34
N GLU A 76 28.16 22.39 -15.60
CA GLU A 76 27.38 21.45 -16.40
C GLU A 76 26.59 20.50 -15.48
N ASN A 77 25.27 20.62 -15.61
CA ASN A 77 24.24 19.77 -15.03
C ASN A 77 24.45 18.30 -15.43
N ILE A 78 24.88 17.47 -14.47
CA ILE A 78 24.76 16.01 -14.56
C ILE A 78 23.70 15.57 -13.56
N VAL A 79 22.44 15.51 -14.02
CA VAL A 79 21.37 14.81 -13.31
C VAL A 79 21.68 13.32 -13.37
N GLY A 80 22.43 12.87 -12.37
CA GLY A 80 22.79 11.48 -12.18
C GLY A 80 21.56 10.64 -11.87
N LYS A 81 21.35 9.58 -12.67
CA LYS A 81 20.56 8.39 -12.35
C LYS A 81 21.10 7.75 -11.07
N ASN A 82 20.72 8.28 -9.91
CA ASN A 82 20.81 7.55 -8.66
C ASN A 82 19.53 6.76 -8.49
N LYS A 83 19.49 5.59 -9.14
CA LYS A 83 18.53 4.54 -8.85
C LYS A 83 18.83 4.07 -7.42
N SER A 84 18.22 4.76 -6.45
CA SER A 84 18.24 4.37 -5.04
C SER A 84 17.80 2.92 -4.98
N SER A 85 18.73 2.05 -4.61
CA SER A 85 18.49 0.64 -4.33
C SER A 85 17.60 0.54 -3.08
N SER A 86 16.31 0.82 -3.24
CA SER A 86 15.30 0.53 -2.23
C SER A 86 15.05 -0.99 -2.22
N THR A 87 15.22 -1.60 -1.07
CA THR A 87 14.54 -2.88 -0.79
C THR A 87 13.06 -2.63 -1.00
N GLU A 88 12.44 -3.21 -2.03
CA GLU A 88 11.01 -3.01 -2.30
C GLU A 88 10.19 -3.49 -1.10
N GLU A 89 9.66 -2.54 -0.33
CA GLU A 89 8.77 -2.83 0.78
C GLU A 89 7.44 -3.34 0.21
N THR A 90 6.95 -4.47 0.71
CA THR A 90 5.69 -5.09 0.27
C THR A 90 4.70 -5.19 1.42
N PHE A 91 3.41 -5.26 1.06
CA PHE A 91 2.29 -5.51 1.93
C PHE A 91 1.54 -6.74 1.44
N THR A 92 1.36 -7.74 2.30
CA THR A 92 0.48 -8.88 2.03
C THR A 92 -0.87 -8.62 2.69
N ASP A 93 -1.93 -8.58 1.89
CA ASP A 93 -3.29 -8.42 2.38
C ASP A 93 -3.76 -9.70 3.09
N PRO A 94 -4.08 -9.66 4.38
CA PRO A 94 -4.44 -10.86 5.13
C PRO A 94 -5.80 -11.45 4.73
N ARG A 95 -6.60 -10.72 3.94
CA ARG A 95 -7.95 -11.14 3.56
C ARG A 95 -7.95 -12.12 2.39
N ASP A 96 -7.00 -11.99 1.46
CA ASP A 96 -6.91 -12.80 0.24
C ASP A 96 -5.49 -13.30 -0.08
N GLY A 97 -4.46 -12.81 0.62
CA GLY A 97 -3.06 -13.19 0.41
C GLY A 97 -2.37 -12.42 -0.72
N GLU A 98 -3.03 -11.45 -1.34
CA GLU A 98 -2.45 -10.63 -2.40
C GLU A 98 -1.27 -9.80 -1.86
N VAL A 99 -0.19 -9.74 -2.64
CA VAL A 99 1.01 -8.97 -2.29
C VAL A 99 1.09 -7.73 -3.15
N TYR A 100 1.23 -6.58 -2.50
CA TYR A 100 1.33 -5.27 -3.12
C TYR A 100 2.67 -4.64 -2.76
N ARG A 101 3.39 -4.11 -3.75
CA ARG A 101 4.51 -3.22 -3.52
C ARG A 101 4.03 -1.92 -2.88
N THR A 102 4.93 -1.29 -2.15
CA THR A 102 4.71 -0.01 -1.48
C THR A 102 5.89 0.91 -1.74
N CYS A 103 5.62 2.21 -1.72
CA CYS A 103 6.63 3.23 -1.94
C CYS A 103 6.51 4.34 -0.91
N LYS A 104 7.60 5.09 -0.73
CA LYS A 104 7.63 6.21 0.21
C LYS A 104 7.71 7.53 -0.57
N ILE A 105 6.70 8.39 -0.37
CA ILE A 105 6.66 9.75 -0.94
C ILE A 105 6.58 10.73 0.23
N GLY A 106 7.62 11.55 0.39
CA GLY A 106 7.81 12.35 1.60
C GLY A 106 7.81 11.47 2.85
N ASN A 107 6.85 11.70 3.76
CA ASN A 107 6.69 10.92 4.99
C ASN A 107 5.58 9.86 4.93
N GLN A 108 4.89 9.74 3.80
CA GLN A 108 3.79 8.80 3.61
C GLN A 108 4.28 7.53 2.92
N ILE A 109 3.73 6.39 3.33
CA ILE A 109 3.93 5.11 2.65
C ILE A 109 2.66 4.82 1.86
N TRP A 110 2.78 4.76 0.54
CA TRP A 110 1.69 4.54 -0.40
C TRP A 110 1.75 3.13 -0.97
N MET A 111 0.60 2.58 -1.36
CA MET A 111 0.58 1.43 -2.26
C MET A 111 1.14 1.83 -3.64
N ALA A 112 2.06 1.02 -4.15
CA ALA A 112 2.67 1.16 -5.48
C ALA A 112 1.89 0.36 -6.56
N GLU A 113 0.85 -0.36 -6.18
CA GLU A 113 -0.03 -1.11 -7.08
C GLU A 113 -1.50 -0.82 -6.79
N ASN A 114 -2.33 -0.94 -7.83
CA ASN A 114 -3.77 -0.79 -7.69
C ASN A 114 -4.33 -2.00 -6.94
N LEU A 115 -5.25 -1.76 -6.00
CA LEU A 115 -5.83 -2.82 -5.18
C LEU A 115 -6.53 -3.89 -6.05
N ARG A 116 -6.28 -5.17 -5.75
CA ARG A 116 -6.87 -6.35 -6.44
C ARG A 116 -7.92 -7.11 -5.61
N TYR A 117 -8.11 -6.73 -4.35
CA TYR A 117 -9.10 -7.37 -3.47
C TYR A 117 -10.51 -7.34 -4.07
N ARG A 118 -11.26 -8.44 -3.95
CA ARG A 118 -12.67 -8.49 -4.40
C ARG A 118 -13.59 -8.44 -3.18
N PRO A 119 -14.24 -7.29 -2.89
CA PRO A 119 -15.22 -7.21 -1.81
C PRO A 119 -16.37 -8.20 -2.01
N PRO A 120 -16.95 -8.75 -0.93
CA PRO A 120 -18.09 -9.65 -1.01
C PRO A 120 -19.39 -8.93 -1.41
N LYS A 121 -19.44 -7.60 -1.31
CA LYS A 121 -20.59 -6.75 -1.63
C LYS A 121 -20.15 -5.52 -2.41
N GLY A 122 -21.06 -5.04 -3.26
CA GLY A 122 -20.91 -3.87 -4.11
C GLY A 122 -20.11 -4.08 -5.39
N GLY A 123 -20.07 -3.07 -6.25
CA GLY A 123 -19.45 -3.16 -7.57
C GLY A 123 -17.93 -3.10 -7.56
N SER A 124 -17.27 -4.19 -7.97
CA SER A 124 -15.82 -4.22 -8.25
C SER A 124 -15.53 -4.95 -9.57
N TYR A 125 -14.86 -4.26 -10.49
CA TYR A 125 -14.79 -4.65 -11.90
C TYR A 125 -13.34 -4.80 -12.36
N PRO A 126 -12.98 -5.91 -13.02
CA PRO A 126 -11.80 -5.94 -13.86
C PRO A 126 -12.05 -5.14 -15.15
N TYR A 127 -11.00 -4.66 -15.79
CA TYR A 127 -11.08 -4.02 -17.10
C TYR A 127 -11.64 -4.97 -18.16
N ASP A 128 -12.52 -4.47 -19.03
CA ASP A 128 -13.18 -5.21 -20.12
C ASP A 128 -13.78 -6.57 -19.73
N LYS A 129 -14.15 -6.74 -18.45
CA LYS A 129 -14.58 -8.02 -17.90
C LYS A 129 -13.52 -9.14 -18.04
N ASN A 130 -12.26 -8.79 -18.34
CA ASN A 130 -11.15 -9.71 -18.52
C ASN A 130 -10.37 -9.86 -17.20
N LYS A 131 -10.32 -11.09 -16.67
CA LYS A 131 -9.62 -11.37 -15.41
C LYS A 131 -8.11 -11.19 -15.50
N ASP A 132 -7.52 -11.34 -16.68
CA ASP A 132 -6.07 -11.20 -16.88
C ASP A 132 -5.62 -9.75 -16.65
N TYR A 133 -6.53 -8.79 -16.82
CA TYR A 133 -6.27 -7.37 -16.56
C TYR A 133 -6.28 -7.02 -15.07
N VAL A 134 -6.71 -7.91 -14.19
CA VAL A 134 -6.67 -7.67 -12.73
C VAL A 134 -5.23 -7.59 -12.25
N GLU A 135 -4.36 -8.46 -12.75
CA GLU A 135 -2.96 -8.49 -12.34
C GLU A 135 -2.26 -7.19 -12.74
N LYS A 136 -2.48 -6.74 -13.99
CA LYS A 136 -1.86 -5.52 -14.52
C LYS A 136 -2.47 -4.24 -13.94
N TYR A 137 -3.79 -4.07 -14.03
CA TYR A 137 -4.45 -2.79 -13.77
C TYR A 137 -5.15 -2.71 -12.40
N GLY A 138 -5.21 -3.82 -11.66
CA GLY A 138 -6.03 -3.90 -10.46
C GLY A 138 -7.52 -4.03 -10.77
N ARG A 139 -8.35 -3.64 -9.80
CA ARG A 139 -9.80 -3.52 -9.99
C ARG A 139 -10.25 -2.07 -9.87
N LEU A 140 -11.38 -1.80 -10.49
CA LEU A 140 -12.13 -0.56 -10.30
C LEU A 140 -13.26 -0.80 -9.31
N TYR A 141 -13.41 0.09 -8.33
CA TYR A 141 -14.34 -0.07 -7.21
C TYR A 141 -15.39 1.02 -7.25
N GLU A 142 -16.67 0.67 -7.15
CA GLU A 142 -17.72 1.66 -6.88
C GLU A 142 -17.62 2.19 -5.46
N TRP A 143 -18.05 3.43 -5.25
CA TRP A 143 -17.92 4.13 -3.98
C TRP A 143 -18.46 3.32 -2.78
N GLU A 144 -19.60 2.66 -2.96
CA GLU A 144 -20.28 1.86 -1.92
C GLU A 144 -19.42 0.73 -1.33
N CYS A 145 -18.45 0.20 -2.09
CA CYS A 145 -17.61 -0.90 -1.65
C CYS A 145 -16.19 -0.47 -1.22
N VAL A 146 -15.84 0.82 -1.37
CA VAL A 146 -14.48 1.33 -1.06
C VAL A 146 -14.10 1.04 0.39
N LYS A 147 -15.01 1.26 1.35
CA LYS A 147 -14.75 1.01 2.77
C LYS A 147 -14.42 -0.45 3.06
N GLU A 148 -15.10 -1.39 2.40
CA GLU A 148 -14.84 -2.83 2.52
C GLU A 148 -13.59 -3.25 1.73
N ALA A 149 -13.24 -2.51 0.68
CA ALA A 149 -12.07 -2.78 -0.13
C ALA A 149 -10.77 -2.40 0.58
N VAL A 150 -10.72 -1.32 1.36
CA VAL A 150 -9.51 -0.88 2.07
C VAL A 150 -9.05 -1.92 3.12
N PRO A 151 -7.78 -2.39 3.10
CA PRO A 151 -7.29 -3.39 4.05
C PRO A 151 -7.03 -2.83 5.45
N PRO A 152 -7.02 -3.67 6.49
CA PRO A 152 -6.62 -3.26 7.84
C PRO A 152 -5.19 -2.71 7.90
N GLY A 153 -4.98 -1.63 8.65
CA GLY A 153 -3.67 -0.95 8.76
C GLY A 153 -3.37 0.00 7.60
N TRP A 154 -4.36 0.23 6.74
CA TRP A 154 -4.33 1.14 5.62
C TRP A 154 -5.62 1.95 5.58
N HIS A 155 -5.56 3.15 5.01
CA HIS A 155 -6.73 4.00 4.80
C HIS A 155 -6.75 4.56 3.38
N LEU A 156 -7.93 4.96 2.94
CA LEU A 156 -8.09 5.75 1.73
C LEU A 156 -7.45 7.13 1.95
N PRO A 157 -6.63 7.65 1.04
CA PRO A 157 -5.96 8.93 1.20
C PRO A 157 -6.97 10.05 1.47
N SER A 158 -6.73 10.91 2.45
CA SER A 158 -7.49 12.16 2.59
C SER A 158 -7.04 13.19 1.54
N GLU A 159 -7.86 14.23 1.34
CA GLU A 159 -7.50 15.37 0.49
C GLU A 159 -6.20 16.04 0.97
N GLU A 160 -6.07 16.25 2.28
CA GLU A 160 -4.89 16.86 2.89
C GLU A 160 -3.63 16.00 2.74
N GLU A 161 -3.77 14.68 2.84
CA GLU A 161 -2.65 13.76 2.59
C GLU A 161 -2.24 13.74 1.13
N THR A 162 -3.20 13.82 0.22
CA THR A 162 -2.96 13.89 -1.22
C THR A 162 -2.28 15.20 -1.61
N LYS A 163 -2.74 16.34 -1.06
CA LYS A 163 -2.08 17.65 -1.25
C LYS A 163 -0.64 17.66 -0.76
N LYS A 164 -0.34 16.98 0.37
CA LYS A 164 1.05 16.83 0.85
C LYS A 164 1.91 16.05 -0.13
N MET A 165 1.37 15.00 -0.74
CA MET A 165 2.07 14.24 -1.78
C MET A 165 2.35 15.13 -3.00
N ILE A 166 1.34 15.83 -3.51
CA ILE A 166 1.47 16.73 -4.66
C ILE A 166 2.55 17.79 -4.42
N ALA A 167 2.45 18.53 -3.30
CA ALA A 167 3.42 19.56 -2.95
C ALA A 167 4.86 19.00 -2.76
N PHE A 168 4.99 17.75 -2.32
CA PHE A 168 6.29 17.10 -2.23
C PHE A 168 6.86 16.80 -3.61
N ILE A 169 6.05 16.34 -4.56
CA ILE A 169 6.47 16.04 -5.93
C ILE A 169 6.85 17.33 -6.65
N GLU A 170 5.99 18.34 -6.65
CA GLU A 170 6.20 19.64 -7.33
C GLU A 170 7.47 20.37 -6.86
N LYS A 171 7.93 20.10 -5.63
CA LYS A 171 9.18 20.65 -5.12
C LYS A 171 10.42 20.02 -5.75
N ASN A 172 10.32 18.77 -6.21
CA ASN A 172 11.46 17.97 -6.67
C ASN A 172 11.41 17.66 -8.17
N TYR A 173 10.22 17.77 -8.79
CA TYR A 173 9.95 17.45 -10.18
C TYR A 173 8.96 18.46 -10.77
N ASN A 174 9.02 18.67 -12.08
CA ASN A 174 8.21 19.66 -12.80
C ASN A 174 6.90 19.08 -13.35
N GLY A 175 6.53 17.84 -13.00
CA GLY A 175 5.39 17.17 -13.60
C GLY A 175 5.03 15.85 -12.94
N SER A 176 4.04 15.17 -13.55
CA SER A 176 3.50 13.87 -13.15
C SER A 176 4.34 12.67 -13.56
N ASP A 177 5.29 12.85 -14.49
CA ASP A 177 6.25 11.86 -14.98
C ASP A 177 6.99 11.09 -13.87
N ALA A 178 7.27 11.77 -12.74
CA ALA A 178 7.88 11.20 -11.55
C ALA A 178 7.05 10.09 -10.87
N LEU A 179 5.76 9.99 -11.18
CA LEU A 179 4.85 8.94 -10.72
C LEU A 179 4.42 7.98 -11.83
N HIS A 180 4.58 8.35 -13.10
CA HIS A 180 4.15 7.56 -14.25
C HIS A 180 4.90 6.23 -14.32
N SER A 181 4.13 5.13 -14.40
CA SER A 181 4.66 3.80 -14.72
C SER A 181 5.27 3.72 -16.12
N GLU A 182 5.85 2.58 -16.47
CA GLU A 182 6.35 2.30 -17.82
C GLU A 182 5.26 2.24 -18.91
N ASP A 183 3.98 2.19 -18.53
CA ASP A 183 2.86 2.25 -19.48
C ASP A 183 2.61 3.66 -20.05
N TRP A 184 3.35 4.67 -19.59
CA TRP A 184 3.34 6.03 -20.15
C TRP A 184 4.57 6.26 -21.03
N ASP A 185 4.41 7.03 -22.11
CA ASP A 185 5.52 7.39 -23.00
C ASP A 185 6.65 8.17 -22.29
N ASP A 186 6.30 8.92 -21.24
CA ASP A 186 7.19 9.73 -20.41
C ASP A 186 7.44 9.14 -19.01
N GLY A 187 7.16 7.85 -18.80
CA GLY A 187 7.26 7.18 -17.51
C GLY A 187 8.66 7.20 -16.90
N ILE A 188 8.86 7.92 -15.79
CA ILE A 188 10.11 7.90 -15.01
C ILE A 188 9.97 7.07 -13.73
N ASP A 189 8.81 7.17 -13.07
CA ASP A 189 8.51 6.55 -11.77
C ASP A 189 9.60 6.73 -10.71
N SER A 190 10.10 7.96 -10.55
CA SER A 190 11.21 8.28 -9.63
C SER A 190 10.96 7.87 -8.18
N TYR A 191 9.70 7.78 -7.78
CA TYR A 191 9.31 7.41 -6.41
C TYR A 191 8.88 5.94 -6.26
N GLY A 192 8.74 5.19 -7.35
CA GLY A 192 8.21 3.83 -7.32
C GLY A 192 6.69 3.77 -7.06
N PHE A 193 5.97 4.87 -7.33
CA PHE A 193 4.52 4.91 -7.20
C PHE A 193 3.85 4.11 -8.31
N ASN A 194 4.44 4.01 -9.49
CA ASN A 194 3.97 3.18 -10.59
C ASN A 194 2.49 3.48 -10.93
N ALA A 195 2.15 4.74 -11.18
CA ALA A 195 0.82 5.14 -11.63
C ALA A 195 0.58 4.54 -13.03
N ILE A 196 -0.36 3.61 -13.13
CA ILE A 196 -0.75 3.01 -14.41
C ILE A 196 -1.90 3.86 -14.98
N PRO A 197 -1.89 4.23 -16.28
CA PRO A 197 -2.94 5.04 -16.89
C PRO A 197 -4.22 4.20 -17.08
N SER A 198 -4.81 3.75 -15.98
CA SER A 198 -5.89 2.78 -15.98
C SER A 198 -7.25 3.42 -16.27
N GLY A 199 -7.40 4.73 -16.12
CA GLY A 199 -8.67 5.43 -16.26
C GLY A 199 -9.68 5.02 -15.18
N PHE A 200 -10.97 5.12 -15.50
CA PHE A 200 -12.06 4.73 -14.62
C PHE A 200 -13.24 4.17 -15.41
N ARG A 201 -14.23 3.58 -14.71
CA ARG A 201 -15.48 3.13 -15.30
C ARG A 201 -16.59 4.10 -14.97
N GLY A 202 -17.25 4.63 -16.00
CA GLY A 202 -18.32 5.62 -15.88
C GLY A 202 -19.28 5.58 -17.07
N TRP A 203 -20.14 6.60 -17.18
CA TRP A 203 -21.09 6.71 -18.29
C TRP A 203 -20.45 7.40 -19.50
N LYS A 204 -20.78 6.94 -20.71
CA LYS A 204 -20.45 7.64 -21.96
C LYS A 204 -21.63 8.53 -22.37
N ASP A 205 -21.33 9.77 -22.73
CA ASP A 205 -22.26 10.91 -22.83
C ASP A 205 -23.32 10.86 -23.97
N ASP A 206 -23.22 9.92 -24.91
CA ASP A 206 -24.06 9.96 -26.14
C ASP A 206 -25.58 9.70 -25.91
N LEU A 207 -26.07 9.57 -24.66
CA LEU A 207 -27.44 9.10 -24.39
C LEU A 207 -28.16 9.71 -23.18
N TYR A 208 -27.78 10.90 -22.73
CA TYR A 208 -28.50 11.58 -21.64
C TYR A 208 -29.80 12.29 -22.09
N SER A 209 -30.12 12.32 -23.39
CA SER A 209 -31.25 13.08 -23.93
C SER A 209 -32.60 12.34 -24.00
N SER A 210 -32.70 11.08 -23.57
CA SER A 210 -34.02 10.46 -23.33
C SER A 210 -33.99 9.56 -22.09
N VAL A 211 -34.29 10.20 -20.98
CA VAL A 211 -34.53 9.63 -19.65
C VAL A 211 -35.57 8.51 -19.74
N ASP A 212 -35.19 7.28 -19.35
CA ASP A 212 -35.98 6.50 -18.38
C ASP A 212 -35.35 5.20 -17.87
N GLU A 213 -34.16 4.77 -18.33
CA GLU A 213 -33.53 3.57 -17.74
C GLU A 213 -32.02 3.71 -17.56
N PHE A 214 -31.57 3.68 -16.30
CA PHE A 214 -30.17 3.45 -15.89
C PHE A 214 -29.74 2.03 -16.31
N ARG A 215 -29.47 1.82 -17.61
CA ARG A 215 -29.06 0.51 -18.13
C ARG A 215 -27.56 0.29 -17.92
N GLU A 216 -27.21 -0.85 -17.35
CA GLU A 216 -25.83 -1.23 -17.03
C GLU A 216 -24.93 -1.34 -18.27
N ASP A 217 -25.51 -1.55 -19.44
CA ASP A 217 -24.84 -1.66 -20.74
C ASP A 217 -24.18 -0.35 -21.22
N TYR A 218 -24.53 0.80 -20.64
CA TYR A 218 -23.93 2.10 -21.01
C TYR A 218 -22.67 2.45 -20.23
N ARG A 219 -22.31 1.67 -19.21
CA ARG A 219 -21.09 1.90 -18.44
C ARG A 219 -19.87 1.42 -19.23
N LYS A 220 -18.92 2.31 -19.48
CA LYS A 220 -17.69 2.06 -20.24
C LYS A 220 -16.45 2.39 -19.42
N PHE A 221 -15.32 1.81 -19.81
CA PHE A 221 -14.00 2.20 -19.34
C PHE A 221 -13.55 3.43 -20.14
N VAL A 222 -13.18 4.50 -19.44
CA VAL A 222 -12.86 5.82 -20.01
C VAL A 222 -11.47 6.22 -19.54
N PHE A 223 -10.71 6.93 -20.39
CA PHE A 223 -9.34 7.39 -20.13
C PHE A 223 -8.28 6.31 -19.88
N LEU A 224 -8.55 5.07 -20.29
CA LEU A 224 -7.53 4.03 -20.34
C LEU A 224 -6.42 4.46 -21.31
N GLY A 225 -5.17 4.49 -20.85
CA GLY A 225 -4.01 5.01 -21.59
C GLY A 225 -3.74 6.50 -21.40
N ASN A 226 -4.66 7.26 -20.77
CA ASN A 226 -4.56 8.72 -20.68
C ASN A 226 -4.51 9.26 -19.25
N SER A 227 -5.07 8.54 -18.27
CA SER A 227 -5.11 9.02 -16.88
C SER A 227 -5.07 7.87 -15.89
N ALA A 228 -4.42 8.05 -14.75
CA ALA A 228 -4.62 7.22 -13.57
C ALA A 228 -5.61 7.93 -12.62
N VAL A 229 -6.65 7.23 -12.18
CA VAL A 229 -7.71 7.82 -11.34
C VAL A 229 -7.92 6.97 -10.09
N PHE A 230 -7.78 7.60 -8.93
CA PHE A 230 -7.85 6.93 -7.63
C PHE A 230 -8.91 7.56 -6.74
N TRP A 231 -9.68 6.74 -6.02
CA TRP A 231 -10.52 7.26 -4.95
C TRP A 231 -9.69 7.91 -3.85
N ILE A 232 -10.16 9.06 -3.35
CA ILE A 232 -9.66 9.75 -2.16
C ILE A 232 -10.84 10.30 -1.33
N ASN A 233 -10.58 10.58 -0.07
CA ASN A 233 -11.48 11.17 0.92
C ASN A 233 -12.73 10.29 1.21
N ALA A 234 -13.39 10.50 2.36
CA ALA A 234 -14.65 9.84 2.72
C ALA A 234 -15.89 10.46 2.06
N GLU A 235 -15.72 11.50 1.23
CA GLU A 235 -16.80 12.33 0.66
C GLU A 235 -16.88 12.26 -0.88
N ILE A 236 -16.40 11.17 -1.50
CA ILE A 236 -16.43 10.92 -2.96
C ILE A 236 -15.58 11.92 -3.77
N ASN A 237 -14.26 11.92 -3.56
CA ASN A 237 -13.31 12.65 -4.38
C ASN A 237 -12.32 11.70 -5.07
N VAL A 238 -11.60 12.22 -6.08
CA VAL A 238 -10.56 11.46 -6.77
C VAL A 238 -9.25 12.22 -6.85
N LEU A 239 -8.14 11.48 -6.83
CA LEU A 239 -6.84 11.93 -7.28
C LEU A 239 -6.72 11.52 -8.76
N ARG A 240 -6.35 12.47 -9.62
CA ARG A 240 -6.06 12.23 -11.03
C ARG A 240 -4.59 12.52 -11.33
N ILE A 241 -4.01 11.64 -12.14
CA ILE A 241 -2.68 11.78 -12.72
C ILE A 241 -2.86 11.66 -14.23
N ASP A 242 -2.46 12.68 -14.98
CA ASP A 242 -2.43 12.67 -16.44
C ASP A 242 -1.03 13.06 -16.95
N SER A 243 -0.87 13.20 -18.26
CA SER A 243 0.41 13.54 -18.90
C SER A 243 1.03 14.87 -18.44
N GLU A 244 0.26 15.74 -17.77
CA GLU A 244 0.73 17.07 -17.36
C GLU A 244 0.80 17.23 -15.84
N ARG A 245 -0.15 16.65 -15.10
CA ARG A 245 -0.45 17.05 -13.72
C ARG A 245 -0.83 15.89 -12.80
N VAL A 246 -0.54 16.10 -11.51
CA VAL A 246 -1.06 15.32 -10.39
C VAL A 246 -1.99 16.25 -9.59
N TYR A 247 -3.29 16.00 -9.59
CA TYR A 247 -4.24 16.97 -9.03
C TYR A 247 -5.52 16.33 -8.48
N ILE A 248 -6.21 17.10 -7.64
CA ILE A 248 -7.54 16.80 -7.13
C ILE A 248 -8.51 17.72 -7.87
N PRO A 249 -9.40 17.19 -8.74
CA PRO A 249 -10.33 18.04 -9.49
C PRO A 249 -11.29 18.74 -8.53
N GLN A 250 -11.20 20.09 -8.45
CA GLN A 250 -12.05 20.90 -7.57
C GLN A 250 -13.51 20.93 -8.06
N ASN A 251 -13.72 20.87 -9.38
CA ASN A 251 -15.00 20.62 -10.05
C ASN A 251 -14.72 19.65 -11.20
N ASP A 252 -15.68 18.76 -11.44
CA ASP A 252 -15.85 17.85 -12.58
C ASP A 252 -14.64 16.95 -12.95
N ILE A 253 -14.91 15.66 -13.16
CA ILE A 253 -13.99 14.82 -13.92
C ILE A 253 -14.16 15.28 -15.36
N VAL A 254 -13.33 16.23 -15.81
CA VAL A 254 -13.37 16.74 -17.18
C VAL A 254 -13.28 15.55 -18.15
N GLN A 255 -14.38 15.32 -18.88
CA GLN A 255 -14.45 14.38 -19.98
C GLN A 255 -14.01 15.12 -21.25
N TYR A 256 -12.82 14.81 -21.77
CA TYR A 256 -12.45 15.16 -23.14
C TYR A 256 -13.04 14.09 -24.06
N ILE A 257 -14.08 14.44 -24.80
CA ILE A 257 -14.72 13.50 -25.72
C ILE A 257 -14.11 13.61 -27.11
N ASN A 258 -13.58 14.78 -27.52
CA ASN A 258 -12.89 15.02 -28.80
C ASN A 258 -11.87 16.17 -28.72
N ASP A 259 -10.94 16.25 -29.68
CA ASP A 259 -9.76 17.15 -29.74
C ASP A 259 -10.02 18.67 -29.59
N ASN A 260 -11.27 19.16 -29.52
CA ASN A 260 -11.55 20.61 -29.51
C ASN A 260 -12.79 21.05 -28.71
N GLU A 261 -13.47 20.19 -27.94
CA GLU A 261 -14.63 20.62 -27.13
C GLU A 261 -14.53 20.13 -25.68
N GLU A 262 -14.41 21.09 -24.77
CA GLU A 262 -14.37 20.89 -23.32
C GLU A 262 -15.79 21.02 -22.77
N TYR A 263 -16.36 19.91 -22.26
CA TYR A 263 -17.64 19.92 -21.56
C TYR A 263 -17.41 19.72 -20.05
N THR A 264 -17.79 20.73 -19.26
CA THR A 264 -17.86 20.66 -17.80
C THR A 264 -19.26 20.25 -17.39
N PHE A 265 -19.44 19.00 -16.94
CA PHE A 265 -20.69 18.53 -16.34
C PHE A 265 -20.60 18.58 -14.84
N ASN A 266 -21.50 19.30 -14.18
CA ASN A 266 -21.61 19.36 -12.72
C ASN A 266 -22.05 17.99 -12.15
N ASP A 267 -21.08 17.07 -12.05
CA ASP A 267 -21.24 15.61 -11.96
C ASP A 267 -21.07 15.08 -10.53
N ASN A 268 -20.95 15.97 -9.55
CA ASN A 268 -20.81 15.61 -8.14
C ASN A 268 -21.93 14.65 -7.66
N GLN A 269 -23.13 14.69 -8.27
CA GLN A 269 -24.22 13.78 -7.95
C GLN A 269 -24.04 12.36 -8.50
N PHE A 270 -23.24 12.14 -9.55
CA PHE A 270 -23.08 10.83 -10.17
C PHE A 270 -21.72 10.18 -9.96
N ARG A 271 -20.76 10.85 -9.31
CA ARG A 271 -19.48 10.23 -8.92
C ARG A 271 -19.64 8.93 -8.14
N GLN A 272 -20.70 8.81 -7.34
CA GLN A 272 -21.06 7.57 -6.65
C GLN A 272 -21.26 6.36 -7.57
N TYR A 273 -21.56 6.58 -8.85
CA TYR A 273 -21.76 5.56 -9.88
C TYR A 273 -20.50 5.26 -10.70
N TYR A 274 -19.40 5.96 -10.45
CA TYR A 274 -18.11 5.62 -11.03
C TYR A 274 -17.45 4.48 -10.30
N ALA A 275 -16.55 3.81 -11.00
CA ALA A 275 -15.61 2.91 -10.38
C ALA A 275 -14.18 3.34 -10.72
N CYS A 276 -13.40 3.68 -9.69
CA CYS A 276 -12.01 4.12 -9.78
C CYS A 276 -11.09 3.12 -9.08
N SER A 277 -9.79 3.19 -9.38
CA SER A 277 -8.78 2.39 -8.69
C SER A 277 -8.65 2.83 -7.24
N ILE A 278 -8.13 1.96 -6.38
CA ILE A 278 -7.80 2.29 -4.98
C ILE A 278 -6.30 2.13 -4.78
N ARG A 279 -5.69 3.15 -4.17
CA ARG A 279 -4.36 3.11 -3.58
C ARG A 279 -4.44 3.67 -2.19
N CYS A 280 -4.01 2.89 -1.21
CA CYS A 280 -4.11 3.29 0.19
C CYS A 280 -2.80 3.91 0.68
N ILE A 281 -2.91 4.69 1.75
CA ILE A 281 -1.78 5.11 2.58
C ILE A 281 -1.75 4.21 3.81
N LYS A 282 -0.54 3.83 4.22
CA LYS A 282 -0.33 3.05 5.43
C LYS A 282 -0.68 3.89 6.65
N ASP A 283 -1.44 3.32 7.57
CA ASP A 283 -1.81 4.01 8.79
C ASP A 283 -0.55 4.44 9.56
N ALA A 284 -0.57 5.70 10.02
CA ALA A 284 0.43 6.15 10.95
C ALA A 284 0.38 5.25 12.19
N PRO A 285 1.53 4.87 12.75
CA PRO A 285 1.55 4.12 13.99
C PRO A 285 0.80 4.92 15.05
N ILE A 286 -0.26 4.35 15.62
CA ILE A 286 -1.02 5.02 16.67
C ILE A 286 -0.11 5.11 17.89
N GLU A 287 0.46 6.28 18.13
CA GLU A 287 1.29 6.53 19.29
C GLU A 287 0.40 6.78 20.50
N ILE A 288 0.53 5.91 21.49
CA ILE A 288 -0.16 6.00 22.76
C ILE A 288 0.87 6.23 23.84
N GLN A 289 0.69 7.29 24.61
CA GLN A 289 1.47 7.51 25.81
C GLN A 289 0.89 6.70 26.98
N CYS A 290 1.73 5.94 27.67
CA CYS A 290 1.32 5.30 28.92
C CYS A 290 1.09 6.36 29.99
N ASP A 291 -0.08 6.31 30.64
CA ASP A 291 -0.44 7.26 31.69
C ASP A 291 0.51 7.28 32.89
N PHE A 292 1.20 6.16 33.15
CA PHE A 292 2.03 5.95 34.34
C PHE A 292 3.51 6.23 34.06
N CYS A 293 4.15 5.48 33.17
CA CYS A 293 5.58 5.69 32.88
C CYS A 293 5.85 6.80 31.88
N LYS A 294 4.81 7.42 31.30
CA LYS A 294 4.91 8.49 30.29
C LYS A 294 5.67 8.12 29.01
N LYS A 295 6.06 6.85 28.83
CA LYS A 295 6.64 6.35 27.59
C LYS A 295 5.57 6.29 26.51
N THR A 296 5.96 6.66 25.29
CA THR A 296 5.14 6.53 24.08
C THR A 296 5.35 5.17 23.46
N PHE A 297 4.26 4.57 22.99
CA PHE A 297 4.25 3.24 22.41
C PHE A 297 3.42 3.25 21.14
N ASN A 298 3.89 2.50 20.13
CA ASN A 298 3.10 2.21 18.95
C ASN A 298 2.06 1.13 19.31
N ALA A 299 0.77 1.47 19.27
CA ALA A 299 -0.35 0.59 19.62
C ALA A 299 -0.41 -0.67 18.76
N SER A 300 0.01 -0.58 17.50
CA SER A 300 0.05 -1.69 16.53
C SER A 300 1.17 -2.69 16.84
N LYS A 301 2.22 -2.26 17.55
CA LYS A 301 3.40 -3.08 17.89
C LYS A 301 3.50 -3.45 19.37
N ASN A 302 2.79 -2.75 20.26
CA ASN A 302 2.90 -2.91 21.71
C ASN A 302 1.52 -3.10 22.33
N PRO A 303 1.25 -4.23 23.00
CA PRO A 303 -0.02 -4.42 23.71
C PRO A 303 -0.11 -3.43 24.89
N ILE A 304 -1.10 -2.54 24.82
CA ILE A 304 -1.49 -1.62 25.90
C ILE A 304 -2.89 -2.02 26.34
N LYS A 305 -3.11 -2.12 27.65
CA LYS A 305 -4.45 -2.35 28.19
C LYS A 305 -5.10 -1.03 28.59
N THR A 306 -6.36 -0.92 28.22
CA THR A 306 -7.24 0.17 28.61
C THR A 306 -8.05 -0.26 29.83
N PHE A 307 -8.15 0.62 30.82
CA PHE A 307 -8.97 0.41 32.00
C PHE A 307 -9.82 1.66 32.26
N GLU A 308 -11.07 1.46 32.62
CA GLU A 308 -11.94 2.51 33.12
C GLU A 308 -11.72 2.63 34.64
N GLN A 309 -11.60 3.87 35.12
CA GLN A 309 -11.51 4.16 36.55
C GLN A 309 -12.80 4.84 37.03
N GLU A 310 -13.25 4.46 38.23
CA GLU A 310 -14.17 5.25 39.03
C GLU A 310 -13.43 5.83 40.27
N TYR A 311 -13.58 7.16 40.46
CA TYR A 311 -13.39 7.98 41.69
C TYR A 311 -12.09 8.76 41.97
N ILE A 312 -12.31 9.93 42.60
CA ILE A 312 -11.37 10.98 43.00
C ILE A 312 -11.16 10.94 44.53
N ASP A 313 -9.92 11.15 44.95
CA ASP A 313 -9.43 11.16 46.34
C ASP A 313 -10.34 11.90 47.34
N GLY A 314 -10.84 11.15 48.33
CA GLY A 314 -11.30 11.70 49.62
C GLY A 314 -12.70 12.31 49.69
N SER A 315 -13.49 12.31 48.62
CA SER A 315 -14.88 12.84 48.61
C SER A 315 -15.92 11.73 48.36
N PRO A 316 -17.22 11.94 48.68
CA PRO A 316 -18.28 11.01 48.30
C PRO A 316 -18.24 10.75 46.79
N ILE A 317 -18.01 9.48 46.45
CA ILE A 317 -18.15 8.82 45.14
C ILE A 317 -18.83 9.72 44.08
N GLN A 318 -18.05 10.55 43.37
CA GLN A 318 -18.48 11.18 42.11
C GLN A 318 -17.94 10.35 40.95
N LYS A 319 -18.84 9.65 40.23
CA LYS A 319 -18.47 8.84 39.06
C LYS A 319 -17.95 9.78 37.97
N LYS A 320 -16.68 9.65 37.63
CA LYS A 320 -16.12 10.16 36.38
C LYS A 320 -15.41 9.00 35.73
N ASP A 321 -15.90 8.57 34.58
CA ASP A 321 -15.29 7.49 33.79
C ASP A 321 -14.00 8.02 33.17
N ILE A 322 -12.87 7.79 33.83
CA ILE A 322 -11.56 8.15 33.30
C ILE A 322 -10.94 6.90 32.68
N ILE A 323 -10.70 6.94 31.38
CA ILE A 323 -10.01 5.88 30.65
C ILE A 323 -8.49 6.05 30.84
N LYS A 324 -7.83 5.05 31.43
CA LYS A 324 -6.36 4.98 31.60
C LYS A 324 -5.74 3.88 30.75
N ARG A 325 -4.62 4.20 30.10
CA ARG A 325 -3.86 3.30 29.22
C ARG A 325 -2.53 2.91 29.87
N MET A 326 -2.34 1.61 30.09
CA MET A 326 -1.14 1.06 30.74
C MET A 326 -0.35 0.15 29.82
N CYS A 327 0.97 0.36 29.73
CA CYS A 327 1.87 -0.56 29.04
C CYS A 327 2.08 -1.84 29.86
N TYR A 328 2.45 -2.94 29.20
CA TYR A 328 2.68 -4.23 29.84
C TYR A 328 3.75 -4.19 30.96
N GLY A 329 4.79 -3.37 30.77
CA GLY A 329 5.82 -3.14 31.81
C GLY A 329 5.22 -2.58 33.10
N CYS A 330 4.44 -1.50 33.00
CA CYS A 330 3.72 -0.91 34.13
C CYS A 330 2.60 -1.80 34.66
N GLN A 331 1.95 -2.60 33.81
CA GLN A 331 0.92 -3.55 34.24
C GLN A 331 1.51 -4.56 35.24
N ASN A 332 2.73 -5.04 34.99
CA ASN A 332 3.38 -6.03 35.83
C ASN A 332 3.89 -5.48 37.16
N THR A 333 4.29 -4.21 37.24
CA THR A 333 4.80 -3.57 38.47
C THR A 333 3.74 -2.76 39.22
N ILE A 334 3.03 -1.86 38.54
CA ILE A 334 2.14 -0.87 39.17
C ILE A 334 0.67 -1.28 39.00
N GLY A 335 0.30 -1.86 37.85
CA GLY A 335 -1.08 -2.21 37.52
C GLY A 335 -1.69 -3.27 38.43
N ARG A 336 -0.95 -4.33 38.79
CA ARG A 336 -1.45 -5.36 39.72
C ARG A 336 -1.75 -4.79 41.11
N ASP A 337 -0.87 -3.96 41.64
CA ASP A 337 -1.06 -3.36 42.97
C ASP A 337 -2.16 -2.31 42.96
N PHE A 338 -2.29 -1.55 41.87
CA PHE A 338 -3.40 -0.64 41.64
C PHE A 338 -4.74 -1.40 41.58
N ILE A 339 -4.85 -2.45 40.76
CA ILE A 339 -6.06 -3.28 40.63
C ILE A 339 -6.44 -3.90 41.99
N LYS A 340 -5.46 -4.39 42.76
CA LYS A 340 -5.70 -4.91 44.11
C LYS A 340 -6.22 -3.83 45.07
N LYS A 341 -5.66 -2.62 45.02
CA LYS A 341 -6.13 -1.48 45.84
C LYS A 341 -7.55 -1.05 45.45
N GLN A 342 -7.85 -1.00 44.15
CA GLN A 342 -9.18 -0.68 43.63
C GLN A 342 -10.23 -1.70 44.10
N ALA A 343 -9.99 -2.99 43.90
CA ALA A 343 -10.90 -4.05 44.35
C ALA A 343 -11.12 -4.03 45.88
N LYS A 344 -10.11 -3.60 46.65
CA LYS A 344 -10.23 -3.44 48.11
C LYS A 344 -11.10 -2.23 48.49
N LEU A 345 -10.97 -1.11 47.78
CA LEU A 345 -11.78 0.08 47.98
C LEU A 345 -13.24 -0.18 47.62
N GLU A 346 -13.51 -0.79 46.46
CA GLU A 346 -14.87 -1.16 46.04
C GLU A 346 -15.58 -2.05 47.08
N ARG A 347 -14.87 -3.05 47.63
CA ARG A 347 -15.41 -3.93 48.69
C ARG A 347 -15.69 -3.19 49.99
N LYS A 348 -14.91 -2.15 50.30
CA LYS A 348 -15.10 -1.33 51.51
C LYS A 348 -16.34 -0.45 51.36
N TYR A 349 -16.53 0.18 50.21
CA TYR A 349 -17.65 1.09 49.96
C TYR A 349 -18.96 0.40 49.59
N LYS A 350 -18.95 -0.82 49.03
CA LYS A 350 -20.17 -1.64 48.87
C LYS A 350 -20.72 -2.20 50.20
N LYS A 351 -19.97 -2.09 51.30
CA LYS A 351 -20.36 -2.58 52.63
C LYS A 351 -20.82 -1.48 53.60
N GLN A 352 -20.72 -0.21 53.18
CA GLN A 352 -21.34 0.94 53.84
C GLN A 352 -22.67 1.23 53.16
#